data_AF-A0A2V9L3D6-F1
#
_entry.id   AF-A0A2V9L3D6-F1
#
_cell.length_a   1.000
_cell.length_b   1.000
_cell.length_c   1.000
_cell.angle_alpha   90.00
_cell.angle_beta   90.00
_cell.angle_gamma   90.00
#
_symmetry.space_group_name_H-M   'P 1'
#
loop_
_entity.id
_entity.type
_entity.pdbx_description
1 polymer ?
#
loop_
_entity_poly.entity_id
_entity_poly.type
_entity_poly.pdbx_seq_one_letter_code
_entity_poly.pdbx_strand_id
1 'polypeptide(L)' 'MSPRSSKNVTLEVEGIDRMYLNVYVPRLQWEQGVVGFFQNHLGQPVASSALMAPRTQAFVRQTN' A
#
# COMPACT_ATOMS: atom_id res chain seq x y z
N MET A 1 40.68 -35.04 28.33
CA MET A 1 39.32 -34.46 28.33
C MET A 1 39.42 -33.11 27.62
N SER A 2 39.10 -33.06 26.32
CA SER A 2 39.29 -31.86 25.48
C SER A 2 38.09 -30.92 25.63
N PRO A 3 38.28 -29.60 25.79
CA PRO A 3 37.18 -28.67 25.99
C PRO A 3 36.37 -28.55 24.69
N ARG A 4 35.07 -28.87 24.75
CA ARG A 4 34.14 -28.58 23.66
C ARG A 4 34.11 -27.06 23.47
N SER A 5 34.72 -26.59 22.38
CA SER A 5 34.52 -25.23 21.89
C SER A 5 33.03 -25.03 21.64
N SER A 6 32.35 -24.26 22.49
CA SER A 6 30.96 -23.85 22.25
C SER A 6 30.99 -22.81 21.12
N LYS A 7 30.84 -23.30 19.89
CA LYS A 7 30.67 -22.45 18.72
C LYS A 7 29.25 -21.91 18.74
N ASN A 8 29.10 -20.66 19.17
CA ASN A 8 27.81 -19.97 19.14
C ASN A 8 27.64 -19.40 17.73
N VAL A 9 26.43 -19.50 17.18
CA VAL A 9 26.07 -18.92 15.88
C VAL A 9 24.98 -17.90 16.11
N THR A 10 25.13 -16.72 15.51
CA THR A 10 24.12 -15.65 15.56
C THR A 10 23.10 -15.87 14.45
N LEU A 11 21.81 -15.83 14.81
CA LEU A 11 20.71 -15.81 13.84
C LEU A 11 20.22 -14.37 13.69
N GLU A 12 20.24 -13.88 12.45
CA GLU A 12 19.60 -12.63 12.07
C GLU A 12 18.34 -12.96 11.27
N VAL A 13 17.22 -12.35 11.67
CA VAL A 13 15.94 -12.50 11.00
C VAL A 13 15.49 -11.12 10.55
N GLU A 14 15.46 -10.92 9.24
CA GLU A 14 14.88 -9.75 8.62
C GLU A 14 13.47 -10.07 8.12
N GLY A 15 12.54 -9.16 8.37
CA GLY A 15 11.16 -9.27 7.93
C GLY A 15 10.69 -7.96 7.31
N ILE A 16 9.86 -8.07 6.28
CA ILE A 16 9.22 -6.92 5.66
C ILE A 16 7.94 -6.62 6.44
N ASP A 17 7.88 -5.48 7.12
CA ASP A 17 6.70 -5.08 7.89
C ASP A 17 5.58 -4.53 6.99
N ARG A 18 5.91 -3.60 6.08
CA ARG A 18 4.92 -2.93 5.21
C ARG A 18 5.51 -2.68 3.83
N MET A 19 4.74 -2.98 2.78
CA MET A 19 5.09 -2.68 1.40
C MET A 19 4.12 -1.67 0.80
N TYR A 20 4.66 -0.62 0.20
CA TYR A 20 3.89 0.29 -0.65
C TYR A 20 4.02 -0.17 -2.10
N LEU A 21 2.91 -0.64 -2.68
CA LEU A 21 2.88 -1.15 -4.05
C LEU A 21 2.12 -0.18 -4.96
N ASN A 22 2.82 0.38 -5.94
CA ASN A 22 2.18 1.09 -7.04
C ASN A 22 1.79 0.07 -8.12
N VAL A 23 0.50 -0.03 -8.42
CA VAL A 23 -0.01 -0.91 -9.48
C VAL A 23 -0.64 -0.08 -10.60
N TYR A 24 -0.41 -0.50 -11.83
CA TYR A 24 -1.06 0.08 -12.99
C TYR A 24 -2.49 -0.46 -13.12
N VAL A 25 -3.48 0.44 -13.05
CA VAL A 25 -4.88 0.10 -13.29
C VAL A 25 -5.29 0.74 -14.62
N PRO A 26 -5.41 -0.02 -15.72
CA PRO A 26 -5.60 0.53 -17.07
C PRO A 26 -6.79 1.48 -17.18
N ARG A 27 -7.88 1.17 -16.47
CA ARG A 27 -9.12 1.96 -16.50
C ARG A 27 -9.03 3.28 -15.72
N LEU A 28 -7.97 3.54 -14.96
CA LEU A 28 -7.80 4.78 -14.19
C LEU A 28 -6.72 5.70 -14.76
N GLN A 29 -6.14 5.36 -15.91
CA GLN A 29 -5.01 6.11 -16.50
C GLN A 29 -5.44 7.33 -17.32
N TRP A 30 -6.73 7.49 -17.52
CA TRP A 30 -7.32 8.51 -18.35
C TRP A 30 -8.54 9.09 -17.63
N GLU A 31 -8.83 10.35 -17.94
CA GLU A 31 -9.72 11.20 -17.17
C GLU A 31 -11.15 10.64 -17.02
N GLN A 32 -11.79 10.17 -18.10
CA GLN A 32 -13.15 9.65 -17.99
C GLN A 32 -13.20 8.29 -17.28
N GLY A 33 -12.08 7.55 -17.25
CA GLY A 33 -11.92 6.36 -16.44
C GLY A 33 -12.00 6.66 -14.93
N VAL A 34 -11.33 7.74 -14.51
CA VAL A 34 -11.42 8.26 -13.13
C VAL A 34 -12.83 8.78 -12.85
N VAL A 35 -13.44 9.55 -13.77
CA VAL A 35 -14.81 10.06 -13.62
C VAL A 35 -15.79 8.90 -13.42
N GLY A 36 -15.71 7.87 -14.27
CA GLY A 36 -16.56 6.68 -14.17
C GLY A 36 -16.35 5.89 -12.87
N PHE A 37 -15.14 5.86 -12.34
CA PHE A 37 -14.87 5.26 -11.03
C PHE A 37 -15.59 6.02 -9.90
N PHE A 38 -15.51 7.34 -9.87
CA PHE A 38 -16.22 8.12 -8.83
C PHE A 38 -17.73 8.07 -9.01
N GLN A 39 -18.24 8.22 -10.23
CA GLN A 39 -19.67 8.29 -10.47
C GLN A 39 -20.36 6.94 -10.41
N ASN A 40 -19.85 5.95 -11.13
CA ASN A 40 -20.55 4.67 -11.28
C ASN A 40 -20.14 3.66 -10.21
N HIS A 41 -18.86 3.62 -9.85
CA HIS A 41 -18.37 2.64 -8.87
C HIS A 41 -18.52 3.14 -7.42
N LEU A 42 -18.26 4.42 -7.16
CA LEU A 42 -18.39 5.00 -5.82
C LEU A 42 -19.71 5.77 -5.58
N GLY A 43 -20.58 5.86 -6.59
CA GLY A 43 -21.90 6.49 -6.48
C GLY A 43 -21.86 8.00 -6.20
N GLN A 44 -20.73 8.67 -6.48
CA GLN A 44 -20.57 10.09 -6.23
C GLN A 44 -21.17 10.90 -7.38
N PRO A 45 -21.90 12.00 -7.12
CA PRO A 45 -22.54 12.75 -8.20
C PRO A 45 -21.53 13.38 -9.18
N VAL A 46 -20.35 13.77 -8.68
CA VAL A 46 -19.28 14.41 -9.46
C VAL A 46 -17.93 13.89 -8.99
N ALA A 47 -17.01 13.67 -9.92
CA ALA A 47 -15.61 13.42 -9.59
C ALA A 47 -14.95 14.73 -9.14
N SER A 48 -14.47 14.76 -7.91
CA SER A 48 -13.85 15.96 -7.30
C SER A 48 -12.60 15.59 -6.53
N SER A 49 -11.58 16.44 -6.60
CA SER A 49 -10.35 16.29 -5.80
C SER A 49 -10.65 16.27 -4.30
N ALA A 50 -11.72 16.94 -3.86
CA ALA A 50 -12.22 16.90 -2.48
C ALA A 50 -12.67 15.49 -2.05
N LEU A 51 -13.09 14.64 -2.99
CA LEU A 51 -13.45 13.23 -2.75
C LEU A 51 -12.25 12.29 -2.88
N MET A 52 -11.22 12.69 -3.65
CA MET A 52 -10.00 11.92 -3.86
C MET A 52 -9.06 12.01 -2.64
N ALA A 53 -8.74 13.23 -2.19
CA ALA A 53 -7.71 13.47 -1.18
C ALA A 53 -7.96 12.73 0.16
N PRO A 54 -9.19 12.69 0.72
CA PRO A 54 -9.45 11.98 1.97
C PRO A 54 -9.17 10.47 1.85
N ARG A 55 -9.41 9.87 0.68
CA ARG A 55 -9.17 8.43 0.46
C ARG A 55 -7.69 8.10 0.49
N THR A 56 -6.86 8.88 -0.20
CA THR A 56 -5.40 8.73 -0.16
C THR A 56 -4.87 8.92 1.25
N GLN A 57 -5.35 9.95 1.96
CA GLN A 57 -4.93 10.20 3.34
C GLN A 57 -5.36 9.09 4.31
N ALA A 58 -6.53 8.48 4.11
CA ALA A 58 -6.98 7.35 4.92
C ALA A 58 -6.08 6.12 4.71
N PHE A 59 -5.74 5.81 3.45
CA PHE A 59 -4.81 4.72 3.12
C PHE A 59 -3.43 4.92 3.77
N VAL A 60 -2.85 6.12 3.64
CA VAL A 60 -1.56 6.43 4.25
C VAL A 60 -1.62 6.35 5.78
N ARG A 61 -2.69 6.86 6.40
CA ARG A 61 -2.84 6.82 7.87
C ARG A 61 -3.01 5.41 8.43
N GLN A 62 -3.63 4.49 7.72
CA GLN A 62 -3.67 3.08 8.13
C GLN A 62 -2.27 2.44 8.21
N THR A 63 -1.30 3.04 7.52
CA THR A 63 0.07 2.52 7.38
C THR A 63 1.05 3.15 8.37
N ASN A 64 0.60 3.95 9.34
CA ASN A 64 1.41 4.44 10.47
C ASN A 64 0.85 3.89 11.78
#